data_AF-T0M7R5-F1
#
_entry.id   AF-T0M7R5-F1
#
_cell.length_a   1.000
_cell.length_b   1.000
_cell.length_c   1.000
_cell.angle_alpha   90.00
_cell.angle_beta   90.00
_cell.angle_gamma   90.00
#
_symmetry.space_group_name_H-M   'P 1'
#
loop_
_entity.id
_entity.type
_entity.pdbx_description
1 polymer ?
#
loop_
_entity_poly.entity_id
_entity_poly.type
_entity_poly.pdbx_seq_one_letter_code
_entity_poly.pdbx_strand_id
1 'polypeptide(L)' 'MILSVDGGATKTCAVVYDEKSHKFMASGISAASNFMSVPGQASRENIRIAVDSAFQKLLALKIKWIAIF' A
#
# COMPACT_ATOMS: atom_id res chain seq x y z
N MET A 1 -3.04 12.70 -6.51
CA MET A 1 -2.41 11.42 -6.09
C MET A 1 -3.45 10.33 -6.24
N ILE A 2 -3.09 9.24 -6.89
CA ILE A 2 -3.96 8.11 -7.15
C ILE A 2 -3.45 6.92 -6.32
N LEU A 3 -4.35 6.32 -5.55
CA LEU A 3 -4.12 5.03 -4.88
C LEU A 3 -4.82 3.95 -5.69
N SER A 4 -4.06 2.98 -6.18
CA SER A 4 -4.58 1.77 -6.83
C SER A 4 -4.36 0.56 -5.92
N VAL A 5 -5.33 -0.35 -5.86
CA VAL A 5 -5.25 -1.59 -5.09
C VAL A 5 -5.59 -2.77 -6.00
N ASP A 6 -4.69 -3.74 -6.07
CA ASP A 6 -4.91 -5.02 -6.74
C ASP A 6 -4.97 -6.15 -5.70
N GLY A 7 -6.13 -6.79 -5.61
CA GLY A 7 -6.41 -7.92 -4.72
C GLY A 7 -6.08 -9.26 -5.39
N GLY A 8 -4.80 -9.46 -5.71
CA GLY A 8 -4.33 -10.65 -6.41
C GLY A 8 -4.54 -11.97 -5.64
N ALA A 9 -4.45 -13.07 -6.36
CA ALA A 9 -4.69 -14.42 -5.84
C ALA A 9 -3.70 -14.83 -4.73
N THR A 10 -2.47 -14.30 -4.74
CA THR A 10 -1.40 -14.64 -3.79
C THR A 10 -0.98 -13.47 -2.91
N LYS A 11 -1.13 -12.23 -3.40
CA LYS A 11 -0.75 -10.99 -2.71
C LYS A 11 -1.71 -9.87 -3.04
N THR A 12 -1.89 -8.96 -2.09
CA THR A 12 -2.55 -7.68 -2.32
C THR A 12 -1.49 -6.60 -2.47
N CYS A 13 -1.60 -5.77 -3.48
CA CYS A 13 -0.68 -4.67 -3.74
C CYS A 13 -1.43 -3.34 -3.73
N ALA A 14 -0.93 -2.37 -2.97
CA ALA A 14 -1.39 -0.99 -3.00
C ALA A 14 -0.28 -0.10 -3.57
N VAL A 15 -0.59 0.76 -4.53
CA VAL A 15 0.37 1.64 -5.20
C VAL A 15 -0.12 3.08 -5.16
N VAL A 16 0.75 3.99 -4.74
CA VAL A 16 0.52 5.43 -4.76
C VAL A 16 1.30 6.04 -5.94
N TYR A 17 0.57 6.72 -6.82
CA TYR A 17 1.10 7.44 -7.97
C TYR A 17 0.77 8.92 -7.85
N ASP A 18 1.73 9.79 -8.15
CA ASP A 18 1.48 11.22 -8.26
C ASP A 18 1.24 11.59 -9.72
N GLU A 19 -0.01 11.95 -10.03
CA GLU A 19 -0.45 12.35 -11.37
C GLU A 19 0.18 13.65 -11.86
N LYS A 20 0.59 14.55 -10.95
CA LYS A 20 1.18 15.84 -11.33
C LYS A 20 2.62 15.69 -11.78
N SER A 21 3.42 14.92 -11.03
CA SER A 21 4.82 14.66 -11.38
C SER A 21 5.00 13.42 -12.25
N HIS A 22 3.92 12.68 -12.52
CA HIS A 22 3.93 11.39 -13.20
C HIS A 22 4.84 10.33 -12.57
N LYS A 23 5.02 10.38 -11.25
CA LYS A 23 5.96 9.51 -10.53
C LYS A 23 5.26 8.46 -9.68
N PHE A 24 5.87 7.28 -9.65
CA PHE A 24 5.62 6.31 -8.59
C PHE A 24 6.11 6.88 -7.26
N MET A 25 5.25 6.84 -6.23
CA MET A 25 5.55 7.41 -4.92
C MET A 25 5.84 6.32 -3.90
N ALA A 26 4.97 5.32 -3.77
CA ALA A 26 5.12 4.26 -2.78
C ALA A 26 4.29 3.03 -3.15
N SER A 27 4.66 1.88 -2.58
CA SER A 27 3.84 0.67 -2.63
C SER A 27 3.79 -0.06 -1.29
N GLY A 28 2.69 -0.74 -1.03
CA GLY A 28 2.53 -1.65 0.09
C GLY A 28 2.03 -3.00 -0.40
N ILE A 29 2.50 -4.07 0.24
CA ILE A 29 2.18 -5.45 -0.14
C ILE A 29 1.70 -6.18 1.10
N SER A 30 0.64 -6.97 0.95
CA SER A 30 0.12 -7.87 1.97
C SER A 30 -0.23 -9.24 1.37
N ALA A 31 -0.77 -10.14 2.19
CA ALA A 31 -1.31 -11.42 1.74
C ALA A 31 -2.49 -11.23 0.78
N ALA A 32 -2.97 -12.33 0.18
CA ALA A 32 -4.07 -12.31 -0.78
C ALA A 32 -5.35 -11.69 -0.20
N SER A 33 -6.13 -11.00 -1.03
CA SER A 33 -7.45 -10.47 -0.65
C SER A 33 -8.58 -10.91 -1.59
N ASN A 34 -8.29 -11.85 -2.48
CA ASN A 34 -9.31 -12.49 -3.29
C ASN A 34 -10.30 -13.28 -2.41
N PHE A 35 -11.56 -12.83 -2.34
CA PHE A 35 -12.63 -13.45 -1.54
C PHE A 35 -12.91 -14.92 -1.89
N MET A 36 -12.47 -15.40 -3.06
CA MET A 36 -12.57 -16.81 -3.44
C MET A 36 -11.55 -17.70 -2.71
N SER A 37 -10.43 -17.14 -2.27
CA SER A 37 -9.32 -17.89 -1.63
C SER A 37 -9.06 -17.52 -0.17
N VAL A 38 -9.64 -16.41 0.32
CA VAL A 38 -9.50 -15.98 1.72
C VAL A 38 -10.83 -15.49 2.32
N PRO A 39 -11.09 -15.74 3.62
CA PRO A 39 -12.27 -15.23 4.31
C PRO A 39 -12.38 -13.71 4.21
N GLY A 40 -13.62 -13.18 4.11
CA GLY A 40 -13.82 -11.76 3.84
C GLY A 40 -13.29 -10.79 4.91
N GLN A 41 -13.14 -11.25 6.16
CA GLN A 41 -12.45 -10.47 7.20
C GLN A 41 -10.94 -10.38 6.92
N ALA A 42 -10.30 -11.49 6.58
CA ALA A 42 -8.88 -11.53 6.24
C ALA A 42 -8.58 -10.75 4.95
N SER A 43 -9.45 -10.82 3.95
CA SER A 43 -9.34 -10.01 2.72
C SER A 43 -9.31 -8.52 3.03
N ARG A 44 -10.26 -8.02 3.82
CA ARG A 44 -10.33 -6.61 4.22
C ARG A 44 -9.10 -6.18 5.01
N GLU A 45 -8.64 -7.01 5.93
CA GLU A 45 -7.45 -6.74 6.71
C GLU A 45 -6.19 -6.69 5.83
N ASN A 46 -6.07 -7.59 4.85
CA ASN A 46 -4.93 -7.60 3.94
C ASN A 46 -4.90 -6.37 3.03
N ILE A 47 -6.06 -5.91 2.55
CA ILE A 47 -6.17 -4.63 1.83
C ILE A 47 -5.73 -3.48 2.74
N ARG A 48 -6.23 -3.42 3.97
CA ARG A 48 -5.87 -2.38 4.95
C ARG A 48 -4.36 -2.34 5.18
N ILE A 49 -3.74 -3.49 5.45
CA ILE A 49 -2.28 -3.60 5.67
C ILE A 49 -1.50 -3.10 4.45
N ALA A 50 -1.91 -3.49 3.22
CA ALA A 50 -1.24 -3.04 2.01
C ALA A 50 -1.32 -1.52 1.85
N VAL A 51 -2.50 -0.94 2.09
CA VAL A 51 -2.72 0.52 2.01
C VAL A 51 -1.93 1.25 3.09
N ASP A 52 -2.01 0.82 4.35
CA ASP A 52 -1.31 1.45 5.48
C ASP A 52 0.21 1.41 5.26
N SER A 53 0.75 0.30 4.76
CA SER A 53 2.17 0.17 4.44
C SER A 53 2.59 1.15 3.33
N ALA A 54 1.77 1.34 2.30
CA ALA A 54 2.05 2.31 1.24
C ALA A 54 2.08 3.74 1.79
N PHE A 55 1.14 4.10 2.66
CA PHE A 55 1.10 5.42 3.29
C PHE A 55 2.23 5.66 4.28
N GLN A 56 2.62 4.66 5.07
CA GLN A 56 3.78 4.78 5.97
C GLN A 56 5.06 5.07 5.20
N LYS A 57 5.29 4.38 4.07
CA LYS A 57 6.44 4.66 3.20
C LYS A 57 6.35 6.05 2.57
N LEU A 58 5.16 6.47 2.15
CA LEU A 58 4.93 7.82 1.64
C LEU A 58 5.25 8.90 2.69
N LEU A 59 4.87 8.68 3.95
CA LEU A 59 5.20 9.58 5.07
C LEU A 59 6.71 9.60 5.33
N ALA A 60 7.37 8.44 5.29
CA ALA A 60 8.82 8.36 5.44
C ALA A 60 9.56 9.16 4.33
N LEU A 61 9.06 9.15 3.09
CA LEU A 61 9.61 9.98 2.00
C LEU A 61 9.47 11.49 2.24
N LYS A 62 8.50 11.91 3.07
CA LYS A 62 8.34 13.32 3.46
C LYS A 62 9.28 13.71 4.61
N ILE A 63 9.78 12.74 5.39
CA ILE A 63 10.76 12.97 6.43
C ILE A 63 12.14 13.12 5.76
N LYS A 64 12.57 14.36 5.55
CA LYS A 64 13.86 14.66 4.90
C LYS A 64 15.06 14.59 5.84
N TRP A 65 14.83 14.71 7.16
CA TRP A 65 15.88 14.77 8.16
C TRP A 65 15.42 14.08 9.44
N ILE A 66 16.30 13.27 10.02
CA ILE A 66 16.18 12.74 11.37
C ILE A 66 17.45 13.19 12.10
N ALA A 67 17.32 14.01 13.14
CA ALA A 67 18.43 14.37 14.03
C ALA A 67 18.41 13.42 15.23
N ILE A 68 19.54 12.78 15.51
CA ILE A 68 19.77 11.96 16.70
C ILE A 68 20.84 12.70 17.51
N PHE A 69 20.54 13.03 18.77
CA PHE A 69 21.46 13.68 19.72
C PHE A 69 22.14 12.63 20.60
#